data_AF-A0A7S3QAX1-F1
#
_entry.id   AF-A0A7S3QAX1-F1
#
_cell.length_a   1.000
_cell.length_b   1.000
_cell.length_c   1.000
_cell.angle_alpha   90.00
_cell.angle_beta   90.00
_cell.angle_gamma   90.00
#
_symmetry.space_group_name_H-M   'P 1'
#
loop_
_entity.id
_entity.type
_entity.pdbx_description
1 polymer ?
#
loop_
_entity_poly.entity_id
_entity_poly.type
_entity_poly.pdbx_seq_one_letter_code
_entity_poly.pdbx_strand_id
1 'polypeptide(L)'
;HDYNDWRNLAVLTAYLTALDAVCTDLLQFSQFLSLPFSISTSTSPCTYYCGNFGIILLHGAWMDAQHNNNGKGGKGKAALDILEKMIQVTMMRGAQSGGVVTYKSSKKMIKGDGDGDNSGSGNKSNSIAHSMVAKRTRVVKSKRGDLSKLLRRKMESEIMSTSSILPSKNKRIPDPNAHRRVQFFAGHTRFATSSMASLDGTHPHQWTCDVYKVYNMEEESNGEPSLGSSILLHLSSTLLRRNSHHHITRSISKPTRMRVENYITHNGDFEFFRWPNGTGKIYDVETISHWLEYATSTPAKTAVDSASIAGMIDLIRCQGSFHLSVRYVICLLLPTSGIDEDVGDTVLPSKADYDSMADLFEAALLEFQTESPLSLERVGADSSHRTALAQRVTDKLTNGSASAAGYSAAFAPFIRSEEDGASPFHFCQKVINAFWDNDLFFSVKQFMTFATGSFGLSVSSSL
;
A
#
# COMPACT_ATOMS: atom_id res chain seq x y z
N HIS A 1 12.31 -20.11 33.41
CA HIS A 1 12.47 -19.66 32.02
C HIS A 1 12.04 -18.21 31.91
N ASP A 2 12.64 -17.33 32.70
CA ASP A 2 13.91 -16.60 32.53
C ASP A 2 13.80 -15.35 31.63
N TYR A 3 13.28 -14.30 32.26
CA TYR A 3 13.16 -12.93 31.78
C TYR A 3 14.53 -12.27 31.46
N ASN A 4 15.63 -12.87 31.93
CA ASN A 4 16.99 -12.34 31.76
C ASN A 4 17.59 -12.62 30.36
N ASP A 5 17.13 -13.66 29.66
CA ASP A 5 17.69 -14.01 28.35
C ASP A 5 17.34 -13.00 27.24
N TRP A 6 16.12 -12.47 27.26
CA TRP A 6 15.67 -11.47 26.29
C TRP A 6 16.43 -10.15 26.40
N ARG A 7 16.77 -9.76 27.63
CA ARG A 7 17.51 -8.52 27.88
C ARG A 7 18.96 -8.63 27.37
N ASN A 8 19.60 -9.78 27.57
CA ASN A 8 20.94 -10.04 27.05
C ASN A 8 20.95 -10.12 25.51
N LEU A 9 19.92 -10.72 24.91
CA LEU A 9 19.78 -10.80 23.46
C LEU A 9 19.53 -9.42 22.83
N ALA A 10 18.70 -8.59 23.45
CA ALA A 10 18.42 -7.22 22.99
C ALA A 10 19.68 -6.34 23.07
N VAL A 11 20.43 -6.43 24.18
CA VAL A 11 21.70 -5.72 24.36
C VAL A 11 22.73 -6.18 23.31
N LEU A 12 22.86 -7.49 23.08
CA LEU A 12 23.76 -8.03 22.06
C LEU A 12 23.38 -7.55 20.66
N THR A 13 22.08 -7.59 20.32
CA THR A 13 21.57 -7.14 19.01
C THR A 13 21.81 -5.64 18.79
N ALA A 14 21.65 -4.83 19.83
CA ALA A 14 21.96 -3.40 19.79
C ALA A 14 23.45 -3.14 19.52
N TYR A 15 24.35 -3.87 20.20
CA TYR A 15 25.79 -3.77 19.95
C TYR A 15 26.18 -4.22 18.55
N LEU A 16 25.60 -5.31 18.04
CA LEU A 16 25.85 -5.78 16.68
C LEU A 16 25.37 -4.79 15.62
N THR A 17 24.22 -4.17 15.83
CA THR A 17 23.66 -3.14 14.94
C THR A 17 24.52 -1.88 14.95
N ALA A 18 24.97 -1.44 16.13
CA ALA A 18 25.87 -0.30 16.27
C ALA A 18 27.23 -0.57 15.61
N LEU A 19 27.76 -1.78 15.78
CA LEU A 19 29.02 -2.20 15.17
C LEU A 19 28.92 -2.23 13.64
N ASP A 20 27.85 -2.80 13.08
CA ASP A 20 27.64 -2.82 11.62
C ASP A 20 27.50 -1.40 11.05
N ALA A 21 26.79 -0.52 11.75
CA ALA A 21 26.69 0.89 11.36
C ALA A 21 28.06 1.59 11.39
N VAL A 22 28.88 1.37 12.42
CA VAL A 22 30.24 1.95 12.50
C VAL A 22 31.15 1.38 11.40
N CYS A 23 31.15 0.06 11.22
CA CYS A 23 31.98 -0.59 10.21
C CYS A 23 31.63 -0.16 8.78
N THR A 24 30.34 -0.06 8.47
CA THR A 24 29.87 0.28 7.12
C THR A 24 29.90 1.78 6.83
N ASP A 25 29.52 2.64 7.79
CA ASP A 25 29.40 4.08 7.56
C ASP A 25 30.65 4.88 7.97
N LEU A 26 31.38 4.50 9.03
CA LEU A 26 32.57 5.24 9.48
C LEU A 26 33.84 4.75 8.77
N LEU A 27 34.00 3.42 8.65
CA LEU A 27 35.24 2.82 8.15
C LEU A 27 35.16 2.41 6.66
N GLN A 28 33.98 2.55 6.04
CA GLN A 28 33.71 2.15 4.65
C GLN A 28 34.13 0.70 4.33
N PHE A 29 34.14 -0.19 5.32
CA PHE A 29 34.42 -1.58 5.07
C PHE A 29 33.25 -2.20 4.29
N SER A 30 33.54 -2.74 3.10
CA SER A 30 32.59 -3.56 2.36
C SER A 30 32.26 -4.80 3.20
N GLN A 31 30.98 -4.97 3.55
CA GLN A 31 30.35 -6.12 4.24
C GLN A 31 31.32 -7.23 4.68
N PHE A 32 31.91 -7.08 5.88
CA PHE A 32 32.88 -8.04 6.42
C PHE A 32 32.20 -9.29 7.01
N LEU A 33 30.93 -9.18 7.42
CA LEU A 33 30.15 -10.30 7.96
C LEU A 33 29.23 -10.88 6.89
N SER A 34 29.78 -11.76 6.06
CA SER A 34 28.98 -12.74 5.32
C SER A 34 28.59 -13.86 6.30
N LEU A 35 27.63 -13.60 7.19
CA LEU A 35 27.11 -14.64 8.08
C LEU A 35 26.41 -15.72 7.21
N PRO A 36 26.81 -17.00 7.31
CA PRO A 36 26.19 -18.08 6.57
C PRO A 36 24.89 -18.46 7.27
N PHE A 37 23.81 -17.72 7.01
CA PHE A 37 22.48 -18.17 7.42
C PHE A 37 22.02 -19.25 6.42
N SER A 38 22.34 -20.51 6.75
CA SER A 38 21.67 -21.65 6.14
C SER A 38 20.19 -21.59 6.54
N ILE A 39 19.33 -21.34 5.55
CA ILE A 39 17.89 -21.19 5.74
C ILE A 39 17.32 -22.58 6.10
N SER A 40 17.19 -22.86 7.40
CA SER A 40 16.20 -23.82 7.86
C SER A 40 14.85 -23.10 7.91
N THR A 41 13.82 -23.77 7.41
CA THR A 41 12.48 -23.27 7.12
C THR A 41 11.64 -23.01 8.39
N SER A 42 12.14 -22.17 9.30
CA SER A 42 11.34 -21.57 10.35
C SER A 42 11.23 -20.07 10.08
N THR A 43 10.00 -19.63 9.82
CA THR A 43 9.61 -18.22 9.65
C THR A 43 9.87 -17.47 10.94
N SER A 44 11.12 -17.08 11.17
CA SER A 44 11.48 -16.19 12.26
C SER A 44 10.99 -14.78 11.92
N PRO A 45 10.24 -14.12 12.80
CA PRO A 45 9.75 -12.77 12.56
C PRO A 45 10.94 -11.82 12.34
N CYS A 46 10.97 -11.14 11.20
CA CYS A 46 11.96 -10.11 10.93
C CYS A 46 11.56 -8.86 11.73
N THR A 47 12.20 -8.64 12.88
CA THR A 47 11.95 -7.47 13.71
C THR A 47 12.64 -6.25 13.08
N TYR A 48 11.85 -5.34 12.52
CA TYR A 48 12.33 -4.04 12.05
C TYR A 48 12.32 -3.05 13.22
N TYR A 49 13.50 -2.59 13.64
CA TYR A 49 13.61 -1.51 14.63
C TYR A 49 13.61 -0.15 13.91
N CYS A 50 12.50 0.57 14.01
CA CYS A 50 12.33 1.90 13.44
C CYS A 50 12.95 2.96 14.36
N GLY A 51 14.24 3.26 14.19
CA GLY A 51 14.80 4.57 14.58
C GLY A 51 14.18 5.69 13.72
N ASN A 52 14.52 6.95 13.99
CA ASN A 52 14.04 8.15 13.26
C ASN A 52 14.35 8.12 11.75
N PHE A 53 13.67 7.26 11.00
CA PHE A 53 13.96 6.92 9.62
C PHE A 53 12.83 7.43 8.75
N GLY A 54 13.11 8.42 7.91
CA GLY A 54 12.21 8.77 6.81
C GLY A 54 12.34 7.71 5.73
N ILE A 55 11.72 6.55 5.91
CA ILE A 55 11.68 5.53 4.86
C ILE A 55 10.78 6.04 3.74
N ILE A 56 11.35 6.18 2.55
CA ILE A 56 10.58 6.57 1.35
C ILE A 56 10.39 5.33 0.51
N LEU A 57 9.25 4.65 0.68
CA LEU A 57 8.82 3.53 -0.17
C LEU A 57 7.93 4.06 -1.30
N LEU A 58 8.49 4.11 -2.51
CA LEU A 58 7.71 4.45 -3.70
C LEU A 58 7.67 3.24 -4.61
N HIS A 59 6.48 2.68 -4.82
CA HIS A 59 6.28 1.55 -5.71
C HIS A 59 6.51 1.97 -7.17
N GLY A 60 7.10 1.10 -7.99
CA GLY A 60 7.41 1.36 -9.39
C GLY A 60 6.20 1.83 -10.21
N ALA A 61 4.98 1.41 -9.85
CA ALA A 61 3.75 1.85 -10.53
C ALA A 61 3.49 3.37 -10.41
N TRP A 62 4.04 4.06 -9.40
CA TRP A 62 3.97 5.53 -9.30
C TRP A 62 4.79 6.21 -10.42
N MET A 63 5.68 5.45 -11.08
CA MET A 63 6.39 5.90 -12.27
C MET A 63 5.51 5.88 -13.53
N ASP A 64 4.45 5.08 -13.55
CA ASP A 64 3.58 4.91 -14.72
C ASP A 64 2.27 5.71 -14.62
N ALA A 65 1.88 6.12 -13.41
CA ALA A 65 0.67 6.92 -13.19
C ALA A 65 0.73 8.27 -13.94
N GLN A 66 0.04 8.37 -15.07
CA GLN A 66 -0.23 9.65 -15.72
C GLN A 66 -1.23 10.43 -14.86
N HIS A 67 -0.80 11.56 -14.30
CA HIS A 67 -1.78 12.57 -13.89
C HIS A 67 -2.45 13.12 -15.15
N ASN A 68 -3.78 13.15 -15.12
CA ASN A 68 -4.71 13.58 -16.17
C ASN A 68 -4.63 15.10 -16.49
N ASN A 69 -3.43 15.68 -16.45
CA ASN A 69 -3.19 17.09 -16.79
C ASN A 69 -2.76 17.20 -18.25
N ASN A 70 -3.75 17.29 -19.15
CA ASN A 70 -3.65 17.82 -20.51
C ASN A 70 -2.38 17.45 -21.31
N GLY A 71 -1.98 16.18 -21.28
CA GLY A 71 -0.90 15.64 -22.12
C GLY A 71 0.51 16.20 -21.85
N LYS A 72 0.72 16.98 -20.78
CA LYS A 72 2.02 17.62 -20.48
C LYS A 72 2.77 17.01 -19.28
N GLY A 73 2.19 16.00 -18.62
CA GLY A 73 2.84 15.26 -17.54
C GLY A 73 3.77 14.17 -18.06
N GLY A 74 5.09 14.32 -17.86
CA GLY A 74 6.06 13.25 -18.12
C GLY A 74 5.83 12.03 -17.23
N LYS A 75 6.08 10.83 -17.75
CA LYS A 75 5.99 9.55 -17.02
C LYS A 75 6.90 9.59 -15.79
N GLY A 76 6.34 9.31 -14.61
CA GLY A 76 7.04 9.21 -13.33
C GLY A 76 7.29 10.51 -12.58
N LYS A 77 6.67 11.60 -13.05
CA LYS A 77 6.69 12.87 -12.36
C LYS A 77 6.04 12.79 -10.98
N ALA A 78 4.95 12.04 -10.82
CA ALA A 78 4.22 11.96 -9.54
C ALA A 78 5.06 11.36 -8.40
N ALA A 79 5.74 10.23 -8.64
CA ALA A 79 6.61 9.60 -7.63
C ALA A 79 7.74 10.54 -7.20
N LEU A 80 8.40 11.17 -8.17
CA LEU A 80 9.52 12.07 -7.91
C LEU A 80 9.09 13.42 -7.32
N ASP A 81 7.89 13.91 -7.66
CA ASP A 81 7.28 15.10 -7.05
C ASP A 81 6.98 14.84 -5.56
N ILE A 82 6.44 13.65 -5.24
CA ILE A 82 6.16 13.25 -3.85
C ILE A 82 7.46 13.08 -3.08
N LEU A 83 8.44 12.38 -3.66
CA LEU A 83 9.78 12.28 -3.08
C LEU A 83 10.39 13.66 -2.82
N GLU A 84 10.36 14.55 -3.81
CA GLU A 84 10.90 15.90 -3.66
C GLU A 84 10.18 16.64 -2.54
N LYS A 85 8.85 16.56 -2.48
CA LYS A 85 8.06 17.22 -1.44
C LYS A 85 8.39 16.69 -0.05
N MET A 86 8.51 15.37 0.11
CA MET A 86 8.95 14.75 1.36
C MET A 86 10.32 15.31 1.79
N ILE A 87 11.28 15.41 0.86
CA ILE A 87 12.62 15.93 1.17
C ILE A 87 12.58 17.44 1.45
N GLN A 88 11.73 18.22 0.77
CA GLN A 88 11.57 19.66 1.06
C GLN A 88 11.12 19.88 2.50
N VAL A 89 10.16 19.07 2.95
CA VAL A 89 9.71 19.09 4.34
C VAL A 89 10.86 18.72 5.28
N THR A 90 11.59 17.63 5.00
CA THR A 90 12.71 17.21 5.87
C THR A 90 13.84 18.24 5.90
N MET A 91 14.06 18.95 4.80
CA MET A 91 15.00 20.07 4.73
C MET A 91 14.61 21.26 5.62
N MET A 92 13.32 21.62 5.69
CA MET A 92 12.85 22.70 6.56
C MET A 92 13.14 22.39 8.03
N ARG A 93 13.17 21.10 8.38
CA ARG A 93 13.51 20.57 9.71
C ARG A 93 15.02 20.34 9.92
N GLY A 94 15.87 20.82 9.00
CA GLY A 94 17.32 20.78 9.18
C GLY A 94 18.04 19.58 8.55
N ALA A 95 17.38 18.75 7.72
CA ALA A 95 18.07 17.68 7.01
C ALA A 95 19.22 18.23 6.15
N GLN A 96 20.44 17.73 6.41
CA GLN A 96 21.66 18.12 5.69
C GLN A 96 22.08 17.10 4.64
N SER A 97 21.57 15.88 4.74
CA SER A 97 21.89 14.79 3.82
C SER A 97 20.72 13.81 3.68
N GLY A 98 20.68 13.14 2.53
CA GLY A 98 19.71 12.10 2.24
C GLY A 98 20.29 11.04 1.31
N GLY A 99 19.75 9.84 1.41
CA GLY A 99 20.08 8.74 0.51
C GLY A 99 18.81 8.01 0.07
N VAL A 100 18.81 7.53 -1.17
CA VAL A 100 17.74 6.70 -1.72
C VAL A 100 18.38 5.50 -2.42
N VAL A 101 17.92 4.31 -2.09
CA VAL A 101 18.23 3.07 -2.79
C VAL A 101 17.14 2.83 -3.83
N THR A 102 17.52 2.67 -5.08
CA THR A 102 16.60 2.28 -6.16
C THR A 102 16.79 0.80 -6.45
N TYR A 103 15.73 0.01 -6.31
CA TYR A 103 15.75 -1.41 -6.65
C TYR A 103 15.24 -1.59 -8.08
N LYS A 104 16.03 -2.28 -8.90
CA LYS A 104 15.75 -2.50 -10.32
C LYS A 104 15.79 -3.98 -10.65
N SER A 105 14.87 -4.44 -11.49
CA SER A 105 14.95 -5.78 -12.08
C SER A 105 16.05 -5.79 -13.14
N SER A 106 17.04 -6.66 -12.96
CA SER A 106 18.13 -6.91 -13.88
C SER A 106 17.98 -8.30 -14.49
N LYS A 107 18.05 -8.37 -15.82
CA LYS A 107 18.13 -9.65 -16.52
C LYS A 107 19.60 -10.05 -16.57
N LYS A 108 20.01 -11.00 -15.73
CA LYS A 108 21.33 -11.61 -15.86
C LYS A 108 21.18 -12.80 -16.79
N MET A 109 21.79 -12.74 -17.98
CA MET A 109 21.95 -13.96 -18.78
C MET A 109 22.90 -14.86 -18.01
N ILE A 110 22.35 -15.93 -17.44
CA ILE A 110 23.18 -17.01 -16.93
C ILE A 110 23.73 -17.68 -18.19
N LYS A 111 25.01 -17.45 -18.48
CA LYS A 111 25.72 -18.37 -19.39
C LYS A 111 25.71 -19.69 -18.66
N GLY A 112 25.00 -20.67 -19.19
CA GLY A 112 25.12 -22.03 -18.68
C GLY A 112 26.60 -22.38 -18.73
N ASP A 113 27.17 -22.75 -17.59
CA ASP A 113 28.48 -23.38 -17.50
C ASP A 113 28.32 -24.75 -18.15
N GLY A 114 28.28 -24.75 -19.48
CA GLY A 114 28.29 -25.94 -20.30
C GLY A 114 29.70 -26.48 -20.26
N ASP A 115 29.98 -27.32 -19.26
CA ASP A 115 31.10 -28.23 -19.32
C ASP A 115 30.90 -29.07 -20.58
N GLY A 116 31.90 -28.98 -21.46
CA GLY A 116 31.77 -29.41 -22.83
C GLY A 116 31.59 -30.92 -22.91
N ASP A 117 30.42 -31.36 -23.36
CA ASP A 117 30.37 -32.59 -24.14
C ASP A 117 29.64 -32.34 -25.46
N ASN A 118 30.40 -32.54 -26.53
CA ASN A 118 30.16 -32.01 -27.85
C ASN A 118 29.38 -33.05 -28.66
N SER A 119 28.12 -33.29 -28.32
CA SER A 119 27.24 -34.09 -29.17
C SER A 119 25.76 -33.77 -28.96
N GLY A 120 25.08 -33.38 -30.04
CA GLY A 120 23.62 -33.30 -30.09
C GLY A 120 23.06 -31.88 -30.21
N SER A 121 22.55 -31.59 -31.41
CA SER A 121 21.73 -30.44 -31.75
C SER A 121 20.42 -30.41 -30.94
N GLY A 122 20.49 -30.01 -29.67
CA GLY A 122 19.33 -29.76 -28.80
C GLY A 122 19.14 -28.28 -28.54
N ASN A 123 17.92 -27.78 -28.73
CA ASN A 123 17.51 -26.40 -28.39
C ASN A 123 17.89 -26.06 -26.94
N LYS A 124 18.98 -25.31 -26.75
CA LYS A 124 19.36 -24.78 -25.43
C LYS A 124 18.34 -23.72 -25.02
N SER A 125 17.44 -24.07 -24.12
CA SER A 125 16.52 -23.14 -23.48
C SER A 125 17.32 -22.20 -22.57
N ASN A 126 17.51 -20.96 -23.01
CA ASN A 126 18.10 -19.92 -22.17
C ASN A 126 17.09 -19.57 -21.05
N SER A 127 17.33 -20.02 -19.82
CA SER A 127 16.57 -19.56 -18.67
C SER A 127 16.99 -18.13 -18.30
N ILE A 128 16.03 -17.23 -18.20
CA ILE A 128 16.27 -15.83 -17.80
C ILE A 128 16.07 -15.76 -16.29
N ALA A 129 17.15 -15.67 -15.54
CA ALA A 129 17.06 -15.36 -14.11
C ALA A 129 16.83 -13.85 -13.92
N HIS A 130 15.76 -13.51 -13.21
CA HIS A 130 15.51 -12.16 -12.73
C HIS A 130 16.32 -11.93 -11.46
N SER A 131 17.26 -10.99 -11.50
CA SER A 131 18.07 -10.59 -10.35
C SER A 131 17.74 -9.14 -9.99
N MET A 132 17.43 -8.86 -8.73
CA MET A 132 17.24 -7.48 -8.29
C MET A 132 18.59 -6.82 -7.99
N VAL A 133 18.80 -5.61 -8.52
CA VAL A 133 19.99 -4.78 -8.27
C VAL A 133 19.56 -3.55 -7.49
N ALA A 134 20.20 -3.32 -6.35
CA ALA A 134 20.01 -2.13 -5.53
C ALA A 134 21.08 -1.08 -5.88
N LYS A 135 20.65 0.12 -6.28
CA LYS A 135 21.56 1.26 -6.54
C LYS A 135 21.36 2.34 -5.50
N ARG A 136 22.38 2.61 -4.70
CA ARG A 136 22.36 3.62 -3.64
C ARG A 136 22.79 4.98 -4.17
N THR A 137 21.87 5.94 -4.11
CA THR A 137 22.13 7.37 -4.26
C THR A 137 22.30 8.00 -2.87
N ARG A 138 23.34 8.81 -2.68
CA ARG A 138 23.48 9.71 -1.51
C ARG A 138 23.77 11.12 -1.99
N VAL A 139 23.22 12.11 -1.29
CA VAL A 139 23.43 13.54 -1.53
C VAL A 139 23.63 14.25 -0.20
N VAL A 140 24.60 15.14 -0.16
CA VAL A 140 24.82 16.09 0.94
C VAL A 140 24.56 17.48 0.39
N LYS A 141 23.77 18.28 1.12
CA LYS A 141 23.44 19.65 0.75
C LYS A 141 24.64 20.57 1.03
N SER A 142 24.93 21.48 0.10
CA SER A 142 25.82 22.63 0.38
C SER A 142 25.09 23.69 1.21
N LYS A 143 25.81 24.64 1.84
CA LYS A 143 25.22 25.66 2.74
C LYS A 143 23.96 26.35 2.19
N ARG A 144 23.86 26.55 0.88
CA ARG A 144 22.72 27.20 0.19
C ARG A 144 22.01 26.26 -0.81
N GLY A 145 22.31 24.97 -0.78
CA GLY A 145 21.77 23.99 -1.71
C GLY A 145 20.38 23.49 -1.32
N ASP A 146 19.62 23.07 -2.32
CA ASP A 146 18.32 22.41 -2.16
C ASP A 146 18.50 20.90 -2.25
N LEU A 147 18.46 20.20 -1.11
CA LEU A 147 18.64 18.74 -1.01
C LEU A 147 17.60 17.99 -1.85
N SER A 148 16.35 18.48 -1.87
CA SER A 148 15.25 17.85 -2.59
C SER A 148 15.51 17.85 -4.10
N LYS A 149 15.89 19.00 -4.66
CA LYS A 149 16.24 19.16 -6.07
C LYS A 149 17.54 18.43 -6.44
N LEU A 150 18.49 18.34 -5.53
CA LEU A 150 19.73 17.60 -5.77
C LEU A 150 19.47 16.08 -5.82
N LEU A 151 18.71 15.56 -4.86
CA LEU A 151 18.39 14.14 -4.79
C LEU A 151 17.49 13.72 -5.96
N ARG A 152 16.47 14.52 -6.28
CA ARG A 152 15.62 14.33 -7.47
C ARG A 152 16.44 14.27 -8.75
N ARG A 153 17.26 15.28 -9.04
CA ARG A 153 18.09 15.31 -10.27
C ARG A 153 19.01 14.10 -10.35
N LYS A 154 19.60 13.68 -9.22
CA LYS A 154 20.45 12.50 -9.18
C LYS A 154 19.66 11.23 -9.48
N MET A 155 18.48 11.08 -8.89
CA MET A 155 17.61 9.93 -9.16
C MET A 155 17.09 9.90 -10.60
N GLU A 156 16.64 11.02 -11.14
CA GLU A 156 16.27 11.16 -12.55
C GLU A 156 17.43 10.74 -13.45
N SER A 157 18.64 11.25 -13.17
CA SER A 157 19.85 10.85 -13.89
C SER A 157 20.11 9.34 -13.77
N GLU A 158 19.89 8.71 -12.62
CA GLU A 158 20.16 7.28 -12.44
C GLU A 158 19.10 6.36 -13.05
N ILE A 159 17.84 6.80 -13.08
CA ILE A 159 16.74 6.10 -13.77
C ILE A 159 16.98 6.17 -15.28
N MET A 160 17.39 7.34 -15.79
CA MET A 160 17.66 7.54 -17.22
C MET A 160 19.01 6.97 -17.67
N SER A 161 20.03 6.91 -16.80
CA SER A 161 21.36 6.37 -17.16
C SER A 161 21.37 4.84 -17.29
N THR A 162 20.29 4.15 -16.95
CA THR A 162 20.13 2.70 -17.18
C THR A 162 19.83 2.37 -18.65
N SER A 163 20.59 2.97 -19.57
CA SER A 163 20.75 2.45 -20.92
C SER A 163 21.55 1.14 -20.85
N SER A 164 21.14 0.13 -21.61
CA SER A 164 21.77 -1.20 -21.61
C SER A 164 23.29 -1.10 -21.80
N ILE A 165 24.03 -1.86 -20.98
CA ILE A 165 25.45 -2.14 -21.21
C ILE A 165 25.51 -3.08 -22.41
N LEU A 166 25.31 -2.54 -23.61
CA LEU A 166 25.80 -3.17 -24.82
C LEU A 166 27.11 -2.44 -25.18
N PRO A 167 28.25 -3.16 -25.25
CA PRO A 167 29.52 -2.58 -25.64
C PRO A 167 29.52 -2.38 -27.15
N SER A 168 28.74 -1.42 -27.63
CA SER A 168 28.80 -0.93 -29.01
C SER A 168 29.12 0.55 -28.97
N LYS A 169 30.21 0.93 -29.64
CA LYS A 169 30.84 2.26 -29.62
C LYS A 169 29.96 3.39 -30.21
N ASN A 170 28.68 3.16 -30.47
CA ASN A 170 27.80 4.14 -31.10
C ASN A 170 26.62 4.49 -30.17
N LYS A 171 26.61 5.78 -29.75
CA LYS A 171 25.50 6.52 -29.10
C LYS A 171 24.65 5.73 -28.09
N ARG A 172 24.83 6.05 -26.80
CA ARG A 172 23.86 5.69 -25.75
C ARG A 172 22.51 6.30 -26.09
N ILE A 173 21.59 5.50 -26.62
CA ILE A 173 20.19 5.88 -26.73
C ILE A 173 19.56 5.55 -25.37
N PRO A 174 18.97 6.53 -24.66
CA PRO A 174 18.24 6.27 -23.42
C PRO A 174 17.12 5.25 -23.69
N ASP A 175 17.01 4.22 -22.86
CA ASP A 175 15.88 3.30 -22.95
C ASP A 175 14.61 4.02 -22.47
N PRO A 176 13.62 4.28 -23.35
CA PRO A 176 12.39 4.98 -22.96
C PRO A 176 11.61 4.21 -21.89
N ASN A 177 11.86 2.91 -21.70
CA ASN A 177 11.19 2.04 -20.73
C ASN A 177 12.02 1.77 -19.47
N ALA A 178 13.15 2.47 -19.24
CA ALA A 178 14.00 2.25 -18.08
C ALA A 178 13.26 2.42 -16.74
N HIS A 179 12.25 3.29 -16.69
CA HIS A 179 11.40 3.53 -15.52
C HIS A 179 10.59 2.30 -15.10
N ARG A 180 10.12 1.48 -16.06
CA ARG A 180 9.37 0.23 -15.80
C ARG A 180 10.18 -0.86 -15.12
N ARG A 181 11.52 -0.72 -15.11
CA ARG A 181 12.40 -1.68 -14.43
C ARG A 181 12.58 -1.35 -12.96
N VAL A 182 12.24 -0.14 -12.53
CA VAL A 182 12.28 0.24 -11.13
C VAL A 182 11.14 -0.46 -10.41
N GLN A 183 11.49 -1.27 -9.42
CA GLN A 183 10.51 -2.01 -8.62
C GLN A 183 10.05 -1.15 -7.44
N PHE A 184 11.01 -0.55 -6.73
CA PHE A 184 10.72 0.41 -5.68
C PHE A 184 11.93 1.28 -5.34
N PHE A 185 11.67 2.37 -4.64
CA PHE A 185 12.67 3.21 -3.98
C PHE A 185 12.60 2.97 -2.47
N ALA A 186 13.75 2.99 -1.79
CA ALA A 186 13.84 2.98 -0.33
C ALA A 186 14.91 3.97 0.10
N GLY A 187 14.51 5.08 0.72
CA GLY A 187 15.44 6.13 1.13
C GLY A 187 15.42 6.43 2.61
N HIS A 188 16.39 7.24 3.05
CA HIS A 188 16.43 7.87 4.35
C HIS A 188 16.93 9.32 4.20
N THR A 189 16.35 10.26 4.93
CA THR A 189 16.96 11.57 5.19
C THR A 189 17.42 11.60 6.64
N ARG A 190 18.69 11.96 6.90
CA ARG A 190 19.18 12.04 8.29
C ARG A 190 18.65 13.33 8.91
N PHE A 191 17.87 13.18 9.98
CA PHE A 191 17.47 14.27 10.86
C PHE A 191 18.37 14.32 12.09
N ALA A 192 18.53 15.53 12.63
CA ALA A 192 18.50 15.74 14.07
C ALA A 192 17.07 16.24 14.37
N THR A 193 16.16 15.37 14.82
CA THR A 193 14.85 15.84 15.29
C THR A 193 15.06 16.57 16.61
N SER A 194 14.40 17.70 16.83
CA SER A 194 14.42 18.40 18.12
C SER A 194 13.51 17.72 19.15
N SER A 195 12.56 16.90 18.71
CA SER A 195 11.72 16.08 19.57
C SER A 195 12.49 14.85 20.06
N MET A 196 12.46 14.65 21.38
CA MET A 196 12.93 13.44 22.03
C MET A 196 12.07 12.28 21.55
N ALA A 197 12.69 11.21 21.03
CA ALA A 197 11.97 10.01 20.65
C ALA A 197 11.28 9.43 21.89
N SER A 198 9.95 9.34 21.88
CA SER A 198 9.20 8.58 22.87
C SER A 198 9.18 7.10 22.47
N LEU A 199 9.18 6.18 23.44
CA LEU A 199 9.02 4.75 23.13
C LEU A 199 7.71 4.51 22.36
N ASP A 200 6.68 5.27 22.68
CA ASP A 200 5.38 5.20 22.03
C ASP A 200 5.41 5.56 20.55
N GLY A 201 6.30 6.47 20.12
CA GLY A 201 6.44 6.87 18.72
C GLY A 201 7.43 6.02 17.90
N THR A 202 8.11 5.03 18.51
CA THR A 202 9.24 4.32 17.86
C THR A 202 8.91 2.91 17.35
N HIS A 203 7.66 2.47 17.47
CA HIS A 203 7.21 1.16 17.00
C HIS A 203 6.15 1.31 15.91
N PRO A 204 5.93 0.30 15.05
CA PRO A 204 4.82 0.32 14.10
C PRO A 204 3.46 0.38 14.82
N HIS A 205 2.60 1.31 14.42
CA HIS A 205 1.27 1.48 14.97
C HIS A 205 0.24 0.72 14.17
N GLN A 206 -0.70 0.12 14.88
CA GLN A 206 -1.84 -0.58 14.33
C GLN A 206 -3.09 -0.08 15.03
N TRP A 207 -4.12 0.29 14.25
CA TRP A 207 -5.39 0.74 14.81
C TRP A 207 -6.28 -0.46 15.17
N THR A 208 -6.99 -1.04 14.20
CA THR A 208 -7.79 -2.26 14.41
C THR A 208 -7.02 -3.54 14.10
N CYS A 209 -7.53 -4.66 14.61
CA CYS A 209 -7.05 -6.02 14.40
C CYS A 209 -8.28 -6.94 14.36
N ASP A 210 -9.06 -6.81 13.30
CA ASP A 210 -10.41 -7.38 13.24
C ASP A 210 -10.57 -8.38 12.09
N VAL A 211 -11.58 -9.25 12.19
CA VAL A 211 -11.87 -10.26 11.17
C VAL A 211 -12.97 -9.78 10.24
N TYR A 212 -12.66 -9.72 8.94
CA TYR A 212 -13.58 -9.31 7.89
C TYR A 212 -13.73 -10.38 6.82
N LYS A 213 -14.83 -10.31 6.07
CA LYS A 213 -15.00 -11.03 4.81
C LYS A 213 -14.22 -10.30 3.72
N VAL A 214 -13.30 -11.02 3.07
CA VAL A 214 -12.40 -10.48 2.06
C VAL A 214 -12.39 -11.40 0.84
N TYR A 215 -12.58 -10.81 -0.33
CA TYR A 215 -12.44 -11.49 -1.61
C TYR A 215 -10.97 -11.50 -2.03
N ASN A 216 -10.51 -12.63 -2.56
CA ASN A 216 -9.24 -12.67 -3.24
C ASN A 216 -9.37 -11.92 -4.58
N MET A 217 -8.67 -10.79 -4.69
CA MET A 217 -8.71 -9.93 -5.87
C MET A 217 -7.73 -10.40 -6.95
N GLU A 218 -6.75 -11.24 -6.59
CA GLU A 218 -5.85 -11.89 -7.54
C GLU A 218 -6.53 -13.16 -8.04
N GLU A 219 -6.92 -13.20 -9.32
CA GLU A 219 -7.31 -14.48 -9.91
C GLU A 219 -6.13 -15.44 -9.83
N GLU A 220 -6.40 -16.70 -9.44
CA GLU A 220 -5.51 -17.80 -9.79
C GLU A 220 -5.49 -17.90 -11.31
N SER A 221 -4.63 -17.11 -11.95
CA SER A 221 -4.37 -17.23 -13.38
C SER A 221 -3.97 -18.68 -13.60
N ASN A 222 -4.85 -19.43 -14.27
CA ASN A 222 -4.65 -20.85 -14.53
C ASN A 222 -3.40 -21.04 -15.41
N GLY A 223 -2.22 -21.12 -14.80
CA GLY A 223 -1.02 -21.71 -15.38
C GLY A 223 -0.02 -20.82 -16.13
N GLU A 224 -0.18 -19.49 -16.21
CA GLU A 224 0.93 -18.64 -16.65
C GLU A 224 1.45 -17.79 -15.48
N PRO A 225 2.74 -17.90 -15.12
CA PRO A 225 3.33 -17.07 -14.07
C PRO A 225 3.33 -15.61 -14.54
N SER A 226 2.40 -14.82 -14.01
CA SER A 226 2.44 -13.38 -14.17
C SER A 226 3.69 -12.84 -13.47
N LEU A 227 4.43 -11.98 -14.17
CA LEU A 227 5.77 -11.52 -13.78
C LEU A 227 5.79 -10.60 -12.52
N GLY A 228 4.65 -10.43 -11.84
CA GLY A 228 4.42 -9.39 -10.83
C GLY A 228 4.30 -9.87 -9.38
N SER A 229 3.75 -11.06 -9.11
CA SER A 229 3.39 -11.48 -7.75
C SER A 229 4.27 -12.60 -7.15
N SER A 230 5.32 -13.02 -7.85
CA SER A 230 6.06 -14.27 -7.56
C SER A 230 7.32 -14.11 -6.68
N ILE A 231 7.26 -13.42 -5.54
CA ILE A 231 8.42 -13.36 -4.61
C ILE A 231 8.20 -14.07 -3.25
N LEU A 232 6.96 -14.37 -2.82
CA LEU A 232 6.76 -14.99 -1.48
C LEU A 232 6.15 -16.40 -1.44
N LEU A 233 5.63 -16.96 -2.54
CA LEU A 233 4.88 -18.24 -2.50
C LEU A 233 5.52 -19.43 -3.24
N HIS A 234 6.79 -19.35 -3.62
CA HIS A 234 7.36 -20.35 -4.55
C HIS A 234 7.84 -21.68 -3.95
N LEU A 235 7.59 -21.99 -2.67
CA LEU A 235 8.15 -23.20 -2.02
C LEU A 235 7.16 -24.29 -1.58
N SER A 236 5.85 -24.15 -1.78
CA SER A 236 4.89 -25.17 -1.28
C SER A 236 4.05 -25.91 -2.34
N SER A 237 4.09 -25.55 -3.62
CA SER A 237 3.11 -26.07 -4.60
C SER A 237 3.64 -27.07 -5.64
N THR A 238 4.91 -27.46 -5.62
CA THR A 238 5.52 -28.26 -6.70
C THR A 238 5.42 -29.79 -6.58
N LEU A 239 4.75 -30.37 -5.58
CA LEU A 239 4.79 -31.83 -5.38
C LEU A 239 3.52 -32.64 -5.65
N LEU A 240 2.39 -32.04 -6.05
CA LEU A 240 1.19 -32.82 -6.38
C LEU A 240 0.40 -32.21 -7.55
N ARG A 241 0.84 -32.43 -8.79
CA ARG A 241 -0.02 -32.20 -9.96
C ARG A 241 -0.07 -33.44 -10.85
N ARG A 242 -1.03 -34.32 -10.54
CA ARG A 242 -1.43 -35.46 -11.35
C ARG A 242 -2.44 -34.98 -12.39
N ASN A 243 -2.22 -35.33 -13.66
CA ASN A 243 -3.04 -34.96 -14.81
C ASN A 243 -4.48 -35.45 -14.66
N SER A 244 -5.42 -34.52 -14.46
CA SER A 244 -6.84 -34.74 -14.71
C SER A 244 -7.36 -33.59 -15.57
N HIS A 245 -7.87 -33.94 -16.75
CA HIS A 245 -8.68 -33.04 -17.58
C HIS A 245 -9.97 -32.70 -16.81
N HIS A 246 -9.96 -31.63 -16.03
CA HIS A 246 -11.18 -31.07 -15.45
C HIS A 246 -11.77 -30.02 -16.39
N HIS A 247 -13.04 -30.23 -16.73
CA HIS A 247 -13.92 -29.19 -17.21
C HIS A 247 -13.75 -27.95 -16.33
N ILE A 248 -13.40 -26.82 -16.94
CA ILE A 248 -13.24 -25.53 -16.25
C ILE A 248 -14.65 -25.02 -15.92
N THR A 249 -15.23 -25.53 -14.85
CA THR A 249 -16.30 -24.84 -14.16
C THR A 249 -15.64 -23.65 -13.44
N ARG A 250 -15.76 -22.45 -14.02
CA ARG A 250 -15.31 -21.23 -13.35
C ARG A 250 -15.98 -21.16 -11.99
N SER A 251 -15.19 -21.20 -10.92
CA SER A 251 -15.71 -21.13 -9.57
C SER A 251 -16.24 -19.72 -9.31
N ILE A 252 -17.43 -19.65 -8.73
CA ILE A 252 -17.96 -18.39 -8.20
C ILE A 252 -17.03 -17.93 -7.08
N SER A 253 -16.59 -16.68 -7.14
CA SER A 253 -15.73 -16.09 -6.12
C SER A 253 -16.47 -16.02 -4.79
N LYS A 254 -15.87 -16.57 -3.73
CA LYS A 254 -16.41 -16.51 -2.37
C LYS A 254 -15.43 -15.77 -1.47
N PRO A 255 -15.93 -14.91 -0.55
CA PRO A 255 -15.06 -14.26 0.41
C PRO A 255 -14.54 -15.29 1.42
N THR A 256 -13.34 -15.05 1.94
CA THR A 256 -12.79 -15.76 3.09
C THR A 256 -12.81 -14.83 4.30
N ARG A 257 -12.90 -15.39 5.51
CA ARG A 257 -12.77 -14.61 6.73
C ARG A 257 -11.29 -14.52 7.09
N MET A 258 -10.75 -13.32 7.11
CA MET A 258 -9.35 -13.10 7.46
C MET A 258 -9.21 -11.92 8.41
N ARG A 259 -8.13 -11.95 9.19
CA ARG A 259 -7.75 -10.85 10.05
C ARG A 259 -7.10 -9.75 9.21
N VAL A 260 -7.68 -8.55 9.27
CA VAL A 260 -7.17 -7.37 8.58
C VAL A 260 -6.39 -6.52 9.57
N GLU A 261 -5.15 -6.22 9.20
CA GLU A 261 -4.22 -5.46 10.02
C GLU A 261 -3.47 -4.49 9.12
N ASN A 262 -3.43 -3.22 9.54
CA ASN A 262 -2.64 -2.18 8.90
C ASN A 262 -1.58 -1.70 9.90
N TYR A 263 -0.32 -1.73 9.50
CA TYR A 263 0.81 -1.26 10.28
C TYR A 263 1.41 -0.02 9.66
N ILE A 264 1.52 1.04 10.44
CA ILE A 264 2.10 2.32 10.04
C ILE A 264 3.37 2.57 10.80
N THR A 265 4.40 2.96 10.08
CA THR A 265 5.51 3.72 10.65
C THR A 265 5.55 5.05 9.92
N HIS A 266 5.80 6.13 10.65
CA HIS A 266 6.03 7.41 10.01
C HIS A 266 7.19 8.16 10.61
N ASN A 267 7.60 9.21 9.92
CA ASN A 267 8.57 10.16 10.40
C ASN A 267 8.10 11.57 10.06
N GLY A 268 7.91 12.40 11.08
CA GLY A 268 7.35 13.74 10.98
C GLY A 268 5.96 13.82 11.61
N ASP A 269 5.27 14.95 11.43
CA ASP A 269 4.07 15.26 12.21
C ASP A 269 2.85 15.37 11.28
N PHE A 270 1.79 14.62 11.55
CA PHE A 270 0.48 14.73 10.90
C PHE A 270 -0.35 15.79 11.60
N GLU A 271 -0.60 16.91 10.91
CA GLU A 271 -1.17 18.12 11.52
C GLU A 271 -2.66 18.24 11.23
N PHE A 272 -3.05 18.11 9.95
CA PHE A 272 -4.43 18.33 9.51
C PHE A 272 -4.85 17.35 8.42
N PHE A 273 -6.15 17.12 8.28
CA PHE A 273 -6.72 16.36 7.17
C PHE A 273 -7.88 17.12 6.53
N ARG A 274 -7.79 17.31 5.21
CA ARG A 274 -8.89 17.85 4.42
C ARG A 274 -9.90 16.76 4.13
N TRP A 275 -11.17 16.99 4.46
CA TRP A 275 -12.22 16.01 4.23
C TRP A 275 -12.47 15.77 2.72
N PRO A 276 -12.53 14.51 2.24
CA PRO A 276 -12.48 14.21 0.81
C PRO A 276 -13.82 14.32 0.08
N ASN A 277 -14.92 14.65 0.77
CA ASN A 277 -16.27 14.71 0.20
C ASN A 277 -16.61 16.01 -0.56
N GLY A 278 -15.65 16.90 -0.77
CA GLY A 278 -15.84 18.15 -1.51
C GLY A 278 -16.34 19.34 -0.67
N THR A 279 -16.63 19.15 0.62
CA THR A 279 -16.98 20.26 1.54
C THR A 279 -15.81 21.22 1.79
N GLY A 280 -14.58 20.75 1.61
CA GLY A 280 -13.37 21.53 1.86
C GLY A 280 -13.05 21.73 3.34
N LYS A 281 -13.80 21.11 4.26
CA LYS A 281 -13.53 21.14 5.70
C LYS A 281 -12.15 20.54 5.99
N ILE A 282 -11.46 21.09 6.99
CA ILE A 282 -10.14 20.67 7.44
C ILE A 282 -10.23 20.46 8.94
N TYR A 283 -9.79 19.30 9.41
CA TYR A 283 -9.75 18.96 10.83
C TYR A 283 -8.30 18.78 11.27
N ASP A 284 -7.99 19.15 12.51
CA ASP A 284 -6.72 18.83 13.14
C ASP A 284 -6.66 17.35 13.57
N VAL A 285 -5.45 16.89 13.87
CA VAL A 285 -5.18 15.49 14.24
C VAL A 285 -5.88 15.05 15.52
N GLU A 286 -6.10 15.93 16.50
CA GLU A 286 -6.76 15.59 17.77
C GLU A 286 -8.24 15.31 17.51
N THR A 287 -8.91 16.18 16.77
CA THR A 287 -10.30 16.01 16.31
C THR A 287 -10.47 14.70 15.54
N ILE A 288 -9.56 14.41 14.60
CA ILE A 288 -9.58 13.16 13.82
C ILE A 288 -9.36 11.94 14.72
N SER A 289 -8.38 12.01 15.63
CA SER A 289 -8.03 10.89 16.50
C SER A 289 -9.21 10.49 17.38
N HIS A 290 -9.93 11.46 17.95
CA HIS A 290 -11.13 11.19 18.74
C HIS A 290 -12.26 10.64 17.87
N TRP A 291 -12.51 11.25 16.71
CA TRP A 291 -13.54 10.78 15.78
C TRP A 291 -13.30 9.34 15.30
N LEU A 292 -12.05 8.96 15.04
CA LEU A 292 -11.68 7.62 14.61
C LEU A 292 -12.13 6.54 15.60
N GLU A 293 -12.11 6.83 16.91
CA GLU A 293 -12.54 5.86 17.92
C GLU A 293 -14.02 5.47 17.75
N TYR A 294 -14.86 6.45 17.41
CA TYR A 294 -16.26 6.25 17.09
C TYR A 294 -16.41 5.55 15.73
N ALA A 295 -15.71 6.04 14.70
CA ALA A 295 -15.82 5.53 13.33
C ALA A 295 -15.40 4.06 13.19
N THR A 296 -14.43 3.62 13.99
CA THR A 296 -13.97 2.23 13.98
C THR A 296 -14.45 1.42 15.18
N SER A 297 -15.17 2.03 16.12
CA SER A 297 -15.54 1.42 17.41
C SER A 297 -14.34 0.82 18.15
N THR A 298 -13.17 1.46 18.06
CA THR A 298 -11.89 0.96 18.62
C THR A 298 -11.11 2.14 19.20
N PRO A 299 -10.75 2.12 20.49
CA PRO A 299 -10.01 3.23 21.09
C PRO A 299 -8.59 3.33 20.53
N ALA A 300 -8.04 4.54 20.51
CA ALA A 300 -6.65 4.77 20.14
C ALA A 300 -5.73 4.04 21.14
N LYS A 301 -4.78 3.25 20.64
CA LYS A 301 -3.81 2.55 21.50
C LYS A 301 -2.78 3.49 22.13
N THR A 302 -2.60 4.66 21.54
CA THR A 302 -1.66 5.70 21.97
C THR A 302 -2.07 7.04 21.36
N ALA A 303 -1.67 8.14 22.01
CA ALA A 303 -2.00 9.50 21.59
C ALA A 303 -1.00 10.09 20.57
N VAL A 304 -0.05 9.28 20.07
CA VAL A 304 0.82 9.73 18.98
C VAL A 304 0.06 9.75 17.66
N ASP A 305 0.38 10.72 16.81
CA ASP A 305 -0.27 10.97 15.53
C ASP A 305 -0.20 9.78 14.57
N SER A 306 0.82 8.92 14.70
CA SER A 306 0.95 7.67 13.94
C SER A 306 -0.20 6.70 14.16
N ALA A 307 -0.79 6.69 15.36
CA ALA A 307 -1.98 5.91 15.62
C ALA A 307 -3.14 6.48 14.79
N SER A 308 -3.34 7.79 14.78
CA SER A 308 -4.38 8.44 13.97
C SER A 308 -4.17 8.18 12.46
N ILE A 309 -2.93 8.18 11.97
CA ILE A 309 -2.63 7.77 10.59
C ILE A 309 -3.03 6.31 10.35
N ALA A 310 -2.73 5.41 11.28
CA ALA A 310 -3.15 4.01 11.19
C ALA A 310 -4.67 3.87 11.14
N GLY A 311 -5.42 4.63 11.95
CA GLY A 311 -6.89 4.63 11.90
C GLY A 311 -7.43 5.19 10.58
N MET A 312 -6.84 6.25 10.04
CA MET A 312 -7.22 6.79 8.73
C MET A 312 -6.97 5.79 7.60
N ILE A 313 -5.82 5.12 7.59
CA ILE A 313 -5.54 4.07 6.60
C ILE A 313 -6.50 2.88 6.78
N ASP A 314 -6.86 2.53 8.01
CA ASP A 314 -7.84 1.46 8.31
C ASP A 314 -9.25 1.77 7.78
N LEU A 315 -9.62 3.06 7.75
CA LEU A 315 -10.87 3.50 7.13
C LEU A 315 -10.79 3.51 5.60
N ILE A 316 -9.67 3.93 5.01
CA ILE A 316 -9.56 4.10 3.55
C ILE A 316 -9.30 2.75 2.85
N ARG A 317 -8.50 1.86 3.44
CA ARG A 317 -8.13 0.56 2.86
C ARG A 317 -9.30 -0.42 2.95
N CYS A 318 -9.97 -0.63 1.82
CA CYS A 318 -11.17 -1.47 1.80
C CYS A 318 -11.33 -2.38 0.57
N GLN A 319 -10.40 -2.35 -0.41
CA GLN A 319 -10.49 -3.25 -1.56
C GLN A 319 -10.63 -4.72 -1.12
N GLY A 320 -11.59 -5.40 -1.74
CA GLY A 320 -11.93 -6.78 -1.47
C GLY A 320 -12.90 -6.99 -0.30
N SER A 321 -13.31 -5.96 0.44
CA SER A 321 -14.27 -6.11 1.55
C SER A 321 -15.41 -5.10 1.47
N PHE A 322 -16.64 -5.59 1.31
CA PHE A 322 -17.83 -4.73 1.27
C PHE A 322 -18.10 -4.05 2.60
N HIS A 323 -17.86 -4.72 3.74
CA HIS A 323 -17.97 -4.13 5.07
C HIS A 323 -17.11 -2.86 5.18
N LEU A 324 -15.81 -3.00 4.87
CA LEU A 324 -14.87 -1.88 4.94
C LEU A 324 -15.23 -0.80 3.92
N SER A 325 -15.73 -1.19 2.73
CA SER A 325 -16.11 -0.25 1.67
C SER A 325 -17.34 0.57 2.03
N VAL A 326 -18.35 -0.04 2.67
CA VAL A 326 -19.52 0.66 3.21
C VAL A 326 -19.06 1.65 4.28
N ARG A 327 -18.29 1.20 5.26
CA ARG A 327 -17.75 2.04 6.35
C ARG A 327 -16.99 3.24 5.79
N TYR A 328 -16.06 2.99 4.88
CA TYR A 328 -15.30 4.02 4.19
C TYR A 328 -16.19 5.09 3.53
N VAL A 329 -17.21 4.67 2.78
CA VAL A 329 -18.09 5.60 2.07
C VAL A 329 -18.93 6.45 3.02
N ILE A 330 -19.53 5.82 4.04
CA ILE A 330 -20.34 6.51 5.06
C ILE A 330 -19.48 7.48 5.87
N CYS A 331 -18.27 7.08 6.23
CA CYS A 331 -17.39 7.91 7.04
C CYS A 331 -16.76 9.06 6.26
N LEU A 332 -16.36 8.87 4.98
CA LEU A 332 -15.48 9.83 4.30
C LEU A 332 -16.01 10.40 2.98
N LEU A 333 -16.82 9.66 2.21
CA LEU A 333 -17.04 9.99 0.80
C LEU A 333 -18.36 10.64 0.45
N LEU A 334 -19.40 10.46 1.25
CA LEU A 334 -20.68 11.12 0.96
C LEU A 334 -20.61 12.60 1.33
N PRO A 335 -21.33 13.48 0.61
CA PRO A 335 -21.44 14.90 1.00
C PRO A 335 -21.99 15.10 2.41
N THR A 336 -22.81 14.17 2.87
CA THR A 336 -23.39 14.08 4.23
C THR A 336 -22.41 13.53 5.27
N SER A 337 -21.28 12.95 4.87
CA SER A 337 -20.23 12.49 5.77
C SER A 337 -19.51 13.67 6.41
N GLY A 338 -19.24 13.62 7.70
CA GLY A 338 -18.48 14.64 8.40
C GLY A 338 -18.11 14.22 9.82
N ILE A 339 -17.21 14.99 10.42
CA ILE A 339 -17.01 14.97 11.87
C ILE A 339 -17.96 16.05 12.41
N ASP A 340 -18.91 15.63 13.23
CA ASP A 340 -19.75 16.55 13.97
C ASP A 340 -19.00 16.94 15.24
N GLU A 341 -18.60 18.20 15.36
CA GLU A 341 -17.89 18.71 16.55
C GLU A 341 -18.83 18.70 17.76
N ASP A 342 -20.14 18.78 17.52
CA ASP A 342 -21.18 18.61 18.53
C ASP A 342 -21.56 17.11 18.58
N VAL A 343 -20.70 16.34 19.26
CA VAL A 343 -20.67 14.85 19.43
C VAL A 343 -22.02 14.21 19.88
N GLY A 344 -23.10 14.96 20.07
CA GLY A 344 -24.36 14.52 20.65
C GLY A 344 -25.29 13.71 19.74
N ASP A 345 -25.39 14.02 18.44
CA ASP A 345 -26.58 13.61 17.67
C ASP A 345 -26.33 12.65 16.51
N THR A 346 -25.14 12.65 15.88
CA THR A 346 -24.88 11.78 14.72
C THR A 346 -24.24 10.45 15.14
N VAL A 347 -25.07 9.46 15.46
CA VAL A 347 -24.63 8.09 15.77
C VAL A 347 -24.16 7.39 14.49
N LEU A 348 -22.87 7.09 14.39
CA LEU A 348 -22.32 6.27 13.30
C LEU A 348 -22.87 4.82 13.39
N PRO A 349 -23.10 4.15 12.24
CA PRO A 349 -23.53 2.75 12.24
C PRO A 349 -22.57 1.84 13.01
N SER A 350 -23.12 0.84 13.70
CA SER A 350 -22.33 -0.16 14.40
C SER A 350 -21.66 -1.14 13.43
N LYS A 351 -20.70 -1.90 13.92
CA LYS A 351 -20.08 -3.00 13.15
C LYS A 351 -21.11 -3.98 12.59
N ALA A 352 -22.15 -4.32 13.36
CA ALA A 352 -23.20 -5.22 12.92
C ALA A 352 -24.04 -4.60 11.79
N ASP A 353 -24.27 -3.29 11.82
CA ASP A 353 -24.98 -2.57 10.75
C ASP A 353 -24.18 -2.59 9.45
N TYR A 354 -22.85 -2.40 9.52
CA TYR A 354 -21.96 -2.50 8.37
C TYR A 354 -21.90 -3.92 7.79
N ASP A 355 -21.83 -4.96 8.62
CA ASP A 355 -21.89 -6.36 8.17
C ASP A 355 -23.22 -6.65 7.46
N SER A 356 -24.31 -6.19 8.05
CA SER A 356 -25.66 -6.39 7.54
C SER A 356 -25.84 -5.70 6.17
N MET A 357 -25.34 -4.46 6.04
CA MET A 357 -25.33 -3.76 4.75
C MET A 357 -24.41 -4.46 3.73
N ALA A 358 -23.23 -4.93 4.14
CA ALA A 358 -22.30 -5.64 3.26
C ALA A 358 -22.90 -6.94 2.70
N ASP A 359 -23.68 -7.68 3.49
CA ASP A 359 -24.36 -8.90 3.05
C ASP A 359 -25.31 -8.64 1.86
N LEU A 360 -25.90 -7.44 1.76
CA LEU A 360 -26.72 -7.04 0.60
C LEU A 360 -25.87 -6.90 -0.67
N PHE A 361 -24.68 -6.31 -0.57
CA PHE A 361 -23.74 -6.20 -1.69
C PHE A 361 -23.19 -7.57 -2.09
N GLU A 362 -22.86 -8.43 -1.12
CA GLU A 362 -22.41 -9.80 -1.38
C GLU A 362 -23.48 -10.63 -2.09
N ALA A 363 -24.74 -10.55 -1.64
CA ALA A 363 -25.86 -11.23 -2.28
C ALA A 363 -26.08 -10.75 -3.72
N ALA A 364 -26.03 -9.44 -3.95
CA ALA A 364 -26.17 -8.87 -5.30
C ALA A 364 -25.01 -9.27 -6.22
N LEU A 365 -23.77 -9.31 -5.72
CA LEU A 365 -22.62 -9.78 -6.48
C LEU A 365 -22.74 -11.26 -6.86
N LEU A 366 -23.19 -12.10 -5.91
CA LEU A 366 -23.40 -13.52 -6.15
C LEU A 366 -24.46 -13.77 -7.23
N GLU A 367 -25.59 -13.06 -7.17
CA GLU A 367 -26.63 -13.11 -8.21
C GLU A 367 -26.08 -12.65 -9.56
N PHE A 368 -25.32 -11.55 -9.58
CA PHE A 368 -24.71 -11.00 -10.78
C PHE A 368 -23.75 -12.00 -11.45
N GLN A 369 -22.91 -12.68 -10.65
CA GLN A 369 -21.99 -13.73 -11.14
C GLN A 369 -22.72 -15.00 -11.57
N THR A 370 -23.89 -15.29 -11.01
CA THR A 370 -24.70 -16.46 -11.39
C THR A 370 -25.39 -16.26 -12.73
N GLU A 371 -25.92 -15.06 -12.98
CA GLU A 371 -26.56 -14.72 -14.26
C GLU A 371 -25.54 -14.51 -15.39
N SER A 372 -24.42 -13.88 -15.06
CA SER A 372 -23.32 -13.61 -15.97
C SER A 372 -22.03 -14.14 -15.33
N PRO A 373 -21.48 -15.30 -15.76
CA PRO A 373 -20.31 -15.95 -15.15
C PRO A 373 -19.00 -15.20 -15.45
N LEU A 374 -18.97 -13.95 -15.00
CA LEU A 374 -17.87 -13.02 -15.09
C LEU A 374 -16.99 -13.19 -13.85
N SER A 375 -15.68 -13.19 -14.09
CA SER A 375 -14.72 -13.10 -13.00
C SER A 375 -14.84 -11.78 -12.25
N LEU A 376 -14.42 -11.80 -10.98
CA LEU A 376 -14.37 -10.60 -10.16
C LEU A 376 -13.52 -9.50 -10.79
N GLU A 377 -12.43 -9.87 -11.46
CA GLU A 377 -11.57 -8.95 -12.22
C GLU A 377 -12.33 -8.29 -13.38
N ARG A 378 -13.13 -9.05 -14.15
CA ARG A 378 -13.90 -8.49 -15.27
C ARG A 378 -15.06 -7.60 -14.82
N VAL A 379 -15.68 -7.90 -13.68
CA VAL A 379 -16.65 -6.98 -13.06
C VAL A 379 -15.95 -5.70 -12.64
N GLY A 380 -14.76 -5.82 -12.05
CA GLY A 380 -13.92 -4.70 -11.64
C GLY A 380 -13.40 -3.85 -12.80
N ALA A 381 -13.01 -4.44 -13.93
CA ALA A 381 -12.38 -3.71 -15.02
C ALA A 381 -13.37 -2.87 -15.85
N ASP A 382 -14.67 -3.20 -15.81
CA ASP A 382 -15.68 -2.58 -16.66
C ASP A 382 -16.66 -1.73 -15.84
N SER A 383 -16.66 -0.41 -16.11
CA SER A 383 -17.55 0.53 -15.43
C SER A 383 -19.04 0.24 -15.65
N SER A 384 -19.42 -0.37 -16.77
CA SER A 384 -20.80 -0.74 -17.05
C SER A 384 -21.28 -1.88 -16.14
N HIS A 385 -20.43 -2.89 -15.90
CA HIS A 385 -20.74 -3.97 -14.96
C HIS A 385 -20.84 -3.45 -13.53
N ARG A 386 -19.92 -2.58 -13.10
CA ARG A 386 -20.01 -1.93 -11.78
C ARG A 386 -21.29 -1.12 -11.62
N THR A 387 -21.70 -0.38 -12.65
CA THR A 387 -22.93 0.41 -12.65
C THR A 387 -24.17 -0.48 -12.59
N ALA A 388 -24.19 -1.58 -13.35
CA ALA A 388 -25.29 -2.55 -13.31
C ALA A 388 -25.41 -3.23 -11.94
N LEU A 389 -24.27 -3.58 -11.31
CA LEU A 389 -24.24 -4.11 -9.95
C LEU A 389 -24.75 -3.07 -8.94
N ALA A 390 -24.35 -1.80 -9.08
CA ALA A 390 -24.82 -0.71 -8.23
C ALA A 390 -26.33 -0.51 -8.33
N GLN A 391 -26.88 -0.55 -9.55
CA GLN A 391 -28.32 -0.47 -9.75
C GLN A 391 -29.04 -1.63 -9.07
N ARG A 392 -28.52 -2.86 -9.19
CA ARG A 392 -29.11 -4.04 -8.54
C ARG A 392 -29.14 -3.93 -7.01
N VAL A 393 -28.05 -3.47 -6.40
CA VAL A 393 -28.02 -3.22 -4.95
C VAL A 393 -28.99 -2.12 -4.58
N THR A 394 -29.08 -1.06 -5.39
CA THR A 394 -30.02 0.06 -5.19
C THR A 394 -31.46 -0.45 -5.22
N ASP A 395 -31.82 -1.25 -6.22
CA ASP A 395 -33.17 -1.82 -6.35
C ASP A 395 -33.52 -2.70 -5.15
N LYS A 396 -32.56 -3.47 -4.62
CA LYS A 396 -32.76 -4.25 -3.38
C LYS A 396 -32.95 -3.36 -2.16
N LEU A 397 -32.22 -2.25 -2.10
CA LEU A 397 -32.28 -1.27 -1.01
C LEU A 397 -33.62 -0.49 -1.03
N THR A 398 -34.15 -0.16 -2.21
CA THR A 398 -35.39 0.62 -2.37
C THR A 398 -36.65 -0.24 -2.44
N ASN A 399 -36.61 -1.38 -3.13
CA ASN A 399 -37.78 -2.22 -3.41
C ASN A 399 -37.94 -3.41 -2.45
N GLY A 400 -36.87 -3.79 -1.75
CA GLY A 400 -36.96 -4.85 -0.77
C GLY A 400 -37.91 -4.45 0.37
N SER A 401 -38.62 -5.43 0.95
CA SER A 401 -39.29 -5.29 2.26
C SER A 401 -38.32 -4.87 3.38
N ALA A 402 -37.02 -4.74 3.10
CA ALA A 402 -36.01 -4.02 3.87
C ALA A 402 -36.31 -2.52 4.06
N SER A 403 -37.24 -1.95 3.29
CA SER A 403 -37.88 -0.66 3.59
C SER A 403 -38.64 -0.65 4.93
N ALA A 404 -38.95 -1.81 5.52
CA ALA A 404 -39.81 -1.90 6.71
C ALA A 404 -39.11 -2.36 8.02
N ALA A 405 -37.86 -2.84 8.01
CA ALA A 405 -37.20 -3.26 9.26
C ALA A 405 -35.66 -3.27 9.18
N GLY A 406 -35.01 -2.32 9.87
CA GLY A 406 -33.62 -2.47 10.34
C GLY A 406 -32.60 -1.56 9.68
N TYR A 407 -32.19 -1.85 8.45
CA TYR A 407 -31.03 -1.21 7.80
C TYR A 407 -31.19 0.30 7.61
N SER A 408 -32.41 0.77 7.39
CA SER A 408 -32.65 2.18 7.05
C SER A 408 -32.31 3.15 8.20
N ALA A 409 -32.44 2.76 9.47
CA ALA A 409 -32.37 3.75 10.55
C ALA A 409 -30.94 4.27 10.77
N ALA A 410 -29.95 3.37 10.85
CA ALA A 410 -28.55 3.73 11.10
C ALA A 410 -27.92 4.48 9.91
N PHE A 411 -28.35 4.17 8.68
CA PHE A 411 -27.79 4.76 7.46
C PHE A 411 -28.58 5.96 6.91
N ALA A 412 -29.83 6.17 7.34
CA ALA A 412 -30.68 7.29 6.89
C ALA A 412 -30.06 8.68 7.05
N PRO A 413 -29.29 9.00 8.12
CA PRO A 413 -28.65 10.30 8.23
C PRO A 413 -27.68 10.61 7.08
N PHE A 414 -27.10 9.56 6.48
CA PHE A 414 -26.05 9.65 5.47
C PHE A 414 -26.59 9.47 4.05
N ILE A 415 -27.48 8.51 3.84
CA ILE A 415 -28.06 8.20 2.53
C ILE A 415 -29.36 8.97 2.38
N ARG A 416 -29.30 10.11 1.69
CA ARG A 416 -30.42 11.06 1.56
C ARG A 416 -30.90 11.17 0.11
N SER A 417 -31.67 12.21 -0.18
CA SER A 417 -32.22 12.45 -1.53
C SER A 417 -31.13 12.84 -2.54
N GLU A 418 -31.49 12.86 -3.83
CA GLU A 418 -30.60 13.31 -4.90
C GLU A 418 -30.13 14.76 -4.72
N GLU A 419 -30.93 15.62 -4.08
CA GLU A 419 -30.60 17.02 -3.86
C GLU A 419 -29.38 17.21 -2.94
N ASP A 420 -29.18 16.29 -1.99
CA ASP A 420 -28.04 16.29 -1.07
C ASP A 420 -26.78 15.64 -1.68
N GLY A 421 -26.86 15.11 -2.92
CA GLY A 421 -25.77 14.39 -3.56
C GLY A 421 -25.43 13.04 -2.91
N ALA A 422 -26.32 12.52 -2.06
CA ALA A 422 -26.13 11.29 -1.30
C ALA A 422 -27.23 10.25 -1.58
N SER A 423 -27.71 10.19 -2.83
CA SER A 423 -28.76 9.25 -3.24
C SER A 423 -28.36 7.79 -3.00
N PRO A 424 -29.33 6.88 -2.80
CA PRO A 424 -29.05 5.44 -2.63
C PRO A 424 -28.17 4.88 -3.75
N PHE A 425 -28.43 5.26 -4.99
CA PHE A 425 -27.62 4.86 -6.14
C PHE A 425 -26.19 5.40 -6.06
N HIS A 426 -26.02 6.68 -5.71
CA HIS A 426 -24.71 7.29 -5.57
C HIS A 426 -23.89 6.59 -4.47
N PHE A 427 -24.51 6.29 -3.33
CA PHE A 427 -23.92 5.50 -2.26
C PHE A 427 -23.46 4.13 -2.75
N CYS A 428 -24.36 3.34 -3.37
CA CYS A 428 -24.02 2.01 -3.89
C CYS A 428 -22.88 2.05 -4.90
N GLN A 429 -22.88 3.05 -5.80
CA GLN A 429 -21.82 3.23 -6.79
C GLN A 429 -20.47 3.52 -6.13
N LYS A 430 -20.43 4.36 -5.08
CA LYS A 430 -19.21 4.67 -4.33
C LYS A 430 -18.68 3.45 -3.58
N VAL A 431 -19.56 2.66 -2.96
CA VAL A 431 -19.17 1.42 -2.24
C VAL A 431 -18.57 0.41 -3.19
N ILE A 432 -19.22 0.21 -4.34
CA ILE A 432 -18.72 -0.68 -5.39
C ILE A 432 -17.37 -0.21 -5.88
N ASN A 433 -17.19 1.07 -6.25
CA ASN A 433 -15.89 1.55 -6.69
C ASN A 433 -14.80 1.36 -5.62
N ALA A 434 -15.09 1.67 -4.36
CA ALA A 434 -14.14 1.49 -3.25
C ALA A 434 -13.74 0.00 -3.08
N PHE A 435 -14.67 -0.93 -3.25
CA PHE A 435 -14.40 -2.36 -3.16
C PHE A 435 -13.35 -2.85 -4.18
N TRP A 436 -13.27 -2.26 -5.37
CA TRP A 436 -12.25 -2.63 -6.36
C TRP A 436 -11.02 -1.71 -6.35
N ASP A 437 -11.17 -0.42 -6.04
CA ASP A 437 -10.14 0.57 -6.32
C ASP A 437 -9.28 0.95 -5.10
N ASN A 438 -9.78 0.74 -3.87
CA ASN A 438 -9.08 1.14 -2.65
C ASN A 438 -8.09 0.06 -2.15
N ASP A 439 -7.14 -0.29 -3.00
CA ASP A 439 -5.98 -1.08 -2.61
C ASP A 439 -5.05 -0.28 -1.68
N LEU A 440 -3.98 -0.90 -1.18
CA LEU A 440 -3.05 -0.23 -0.27
C LEU A 440 -2.41 1.00 -0.91
N PHE A 441 -2.05 0.91 -2.18
CA PHE A 441 -1.46 2.01 -2.93
C PHE A 441 -2.40 3.21 -2.97
N PHE A 442 -3.65 2.98 -3.36
CA PHE A 442 -4.65 4.02 -3.57
C PHE A 442 -5.04 4.63 -2.23
N SER A 443 -5.13 3.80 -1.19
CA SER A 443 -5.42 4.26 0.17
C SER A 443 -4.36 5.22 0.69
N VAL A 444 -3.08 4.86 0.55
CA VAL A 444 -1.97 5.75 0.93
C VAL A 444 -1.94 7.00 0.06
N LYS A 445 -2.11 6.87 -1.26
CA LYS A 445 -2.18 8.01 -2.17
C LYS A 445 -3.29 8.97 -1.76
N GLN A 446 -4.47 8.45 -1.44
CA GLN A 446 -5.60 9.25 -1.03
C GLN A 446 -5.33 9.95 0.30
N PHE A 447 -4.84 9.23 1.30
CA PHE A 447 -4.43 9.81 2.57
C PHE A 447 -3.44 10.97 2.35
N MET A 448 -2.35 10.73 1.61
CA MET A 448 -1.33 11.74 1.32
C MET A 448 -1.85 12.94 0.50
N THR A 449 -2.92 12.76 -0.28
CA THR A 449 -3.54 13.84 -1.06
C THR A 449 -4.29 14.84 -0.17
N PHE A 450 -4.88 14.34 0.91
CA PHE A 450 -5.75 15.11 1.79
C PHE A 450 -5.08 15.50 3.11
N ALA A 451 -4.06 14.77 3.52
CA ALA A 451 -3.31 15.03 4.74
C ALA A 451 -2.32 16.18 4.53
N THR A 452 -2.21 17.03 5.56
CA THR A 452 -1.27 18.13 5.67
C THR A 452 -0.38 17.87 6.87
N GLY A 453 0.91 18.09 6.69
CA GLY A 453 1.90 17.89 7.73
C GLY A 453 3.25 17.59 7.11
N SER A 454 4.11 17.02 7.93
CA SER A 454 5.52 16.88 7.65
C SER A 454 6.02 15.43 7.69
N PHE A 455 5.13 14.48 7.41
CA PHE A 455 5.39 13.06 7.60
C PHE A 455 5.78 12.34 6.30
N GLY A 456 6.61 11.32 6.44
CA GLY A 456 6.77 10.24 5.47
C GLY A 456 6.24 8.93 6.04
N LEU A 457 5.61 8.10 5.20
CA LEU A 457 4.92 6.88 5.64
C LEU A 457 5.58 5.62 5.07
N SER A 458 5.61 4.59 5.90
CA SER A 458 5.75 3.21 5.47
C SER A 458 4.58 2.42 6.03
N VAL A 459 3.82 1.83 5.12
CA VAL A 459 2.57 1.13 5.42
C VAL A 459 2.68 -0.33 4.98
N SER A 460 2.28 -1.24 5.86
CA SER A 460 2.08 -2.65 5.55
C SER A 460 0.63 -3.01 5.83
N SER A 461 0.01 -3.82 4.98
CA SER A 461 -1.36 -4.30 5.14
C SER A 461 -1.40 -5.81 4.94
N SER A 462 -2.29 -6.50 5.66
CA SER A 462 -2.56 -7.92 5.42
C SER A 462 -3.58 -8.19 4.31
N LEU A 463 -4.24 -7.15 3.79
CA LEU A 463 -5.25 -7.20 2.71
C LEU A 463 -4.67 -7.21 1.30
#